data_AF-H0YY12-F1
#
_entry.id   AF-H0YY12-F1
#
_cell.length_a   1.000
_cell.length_b   1.000
_cell.length_c   1.000
_cell.angle_alpha   90.00
_cell.angle_beta   90.00
_cell.angle_gamma   90.00
#
_symmetry.space_group_name_H-M   'P 1'
#
loop_
_entity.id
_entity.type
_entity.pdbx_description
1 polymer ?
#
loop_
_entity_poly.entity_id
_entity_poly.type
_entity_poly.pdbx_seq_one_letter_code
_entity_poly.pdbx_strand_id
1 'polypeptide(L)' 'CELYKGAIFDESAKKDEEVFRMAVADLNQNDEILQTEKITCSVTFVDGNNPFQAVQEEFSDFSTFFVLLNFTSR' A
#
# COMPACT_ATOMS: atom_id res chain seq x y z
N CYS A 1 -7.40 -13.64 5.99
CA CYS A 1 -6.68 -12.42 6.38
C CYS A 1 -5.94 -11.94 5.14
N GLU A 2 -6.08 -10.67 4.77
CA GLU A 2 -5.34 -10.09 3.63
C GLU A 2 -4.24 -9.18 4.18
N LEU A 3 -3.06 -9.23 3.57
CA LEU A 3 -1.94 -8.35 3.93
C LEU A 3 -2.10 -7.04 3.17
N TYR A 4 -2.64 -6.01 3.83
CA TYR A 4 -2.73 -4.66 3.28
C TYR A 4 -1.43 -3.87 3.50
N LYS A 5 -0.93 -3.22 2.45
CA LYS A 5 0.27 -2.38 2.50
C LYS A 5 0.05 -1.06 1.74
N GLY A 6 0.40 0.05 2.39
CA GLY A 6 0.50 1.36 1.76
C GLY A 6 1.88 1.63 1.18
N ALA A 7 1.95 2.34 0.06
CA ALA A 7 3.18 2.84 -0.52
C ALA A 7 3.03 4.31 -0.97
N ILE A 8 3.99 5.14 -0.57
CA ILE A 8 4.07 6.56 -0.97
C ILE A 8 5.31 6.75 -1.82
N PHE A 9 5.11 7.32 -3.00
CA PHE A 9 6.19 7.65 -3.94
C PHE A 9 6.22 9.15 -4.21
N ASP A 10 7.41 9.67 -4.48
CA ASP A 10 7.55 10.99 -5.10
C ASP A 10 6.91 10.99 -6.50
N GLU A 11 6.35 12.11 -6.95
CA GLU A 11 5.73 12.23 -8.27
C GLU A 11 6.64 11.80 -9.44
N SER A 12 7.96 11.97 -9.30
CA SER A 12 8.95 11.55 -10.29
C SER A 12 9.27 10.05 -10.26
N ALA A 13 8.92 9.33 -9.20
CA ALA A 13 9.31 7.94 -8.93
C ALA A 13 8.38 6.90 -9.62
N LYS A 14 7.98 7.16 -10.87
CA LYS A 14 7.08 6.27 -11.63
C LYS A 14 7.67 4.87 -11.88
N LYS A 15 8.98 4.77 -12.07
CA LYS A 15 9.66 3.49 -12.25
C LYS A 15 9.66 2.65 -10.98
N ASP A 16 9.76 3.30 -9.82
CA ASP A 16 9.74 2.61 -8.53
C ASP A 16 8.35 2.02 -8.25
N GLU A 17 7.29 2.74 -8.63
CA GLU A 17 5.91 2.25 -8.56
C GLU A 17 5.66 1.03 -9.45
N GLU A 18 6.17 1.06 -10.68
CA GLU A 18 6.06 -0.07 -11.62
C GLU A 18 6.76 -1.32 -11.05
N VAL A 19 8.01 -1.17 -10.61
CA VAL A 19 8.79 -2.27 -10.02
C VAL A 19 8.14 -2.78 -8.74
N PHE A 20 7.59 -1.89 -7.91
CA PHE A 20 6.86 -2.25 -6.70
C PHE A 20 5.64 -3.11 -7.01
N ARG A 21 4.81 -2.71 -7.99
CA ARG A 21 3.64 -3.50 -8.40
C ARG A 21 4.01 -4.85 -8.99
N MET A 22 5.08 -4.92 -9.78
CA MET A 22 5.60 -6.18 -10.30
C MET A 22 6.01 -7.12 -9.16
N ALA A 23 6.75 -6.63 -8.17
CA ALA A 23 7.14 -7.42 -7.01
C ALA A 23 5.94 -7.93 -6.20
N VAL A 24 4.91 -7.09 -6.00
CA VAL A 24 3.66 -7.51 -5.35
C VAL A 24 2.96 -8.60 -6.16
N ALA A 25 2.91 -8.47 -7.49
CA ALA A 25 2.31 -9.47 -8.37
C ALA A 25 3.09 -10.81 -8.31
N ASP A 26 4.41 -10.77 -8.38
CA ASP A 26 5.26 -11.96 -8.31
C ASP A 26 5.08 -12.72 -6.99
N LEU A 27 5.05 -11.99 -5.86
CA LEU A 27 4.79 -12.58 -4.54
C LEU A 27 3.39 -13.17 -4.44
N ASN A 28 2.38 -12.50 -5.02
CA ASN A 28 1.01 -12.99 -5.05
C ASN A 28 0.83 -14.23 -5.94
N GLN A 29 1.70 -14.48 -6.91
CA GLN A 29 1.68 -15.71 -7.72
C GLN A 29 2.49 -16.85 -7.08
N ASN A 30 3.28 -16.55 -6.04
CA ASN A 30 4.11 -17.53 -5.37
C ASN A 30 3.41 -18.16 -4.16
N ASP A 31 2.79 -19.31 -4.41
CA ASP A 31 2.08 -20.09 -3.39
C ASP A 31 3.03 -20.75 -2.36
N GLU A 32 4.36 -20.71 -2.53
CA GLU A 32 5.29 -21.18 -1.49
C GLU A 32 5.48 -20.14 -0.38
N ILE A 33 5.29 -18.85 -0.70
CA ILE A 33 5.49 -17.73 0.23
C ILE A 33 4.16 -17.30 0.86
N LEU A 34 3.12 -17.14 0.02
CA LEU A 34 1.79 -16.70 0.44
C LEU A 34 0.74 -17.75 0.04
N GLN A 35 0.71 -18.84 0.80
CA GLN A 35 -0.13 -20.01 0.53
C GLN A 35 -1.64 -19.70 0.54
N THR A 36 -2.09 -18.83 1.44
CA THR A 36 -3.53 -18.59 1.69
C THR A 36 -3.90 -17.12 1.75
N GLU A 37 -2.93 -16.22 1.61
CA GLU A 37 -3.13 -14.77 1.72
C GLU A 37 -2.69 -14.11 0.42
N LYS A 38 -3.29 -12.97 0.09
CA LYS A 38 -2.81 -12.11 -0.99
C LYS A 38 -2.45 -10.76 -0.41
N ILE A 39 -1.41 -10.15 -0.97
CA ILE A 39 -1.03 -8.77 -0.71
C ILE A 39 -1.96 -7.87 -1.52
N THR A 40 -2.64 -6.97 -0.82
CA THR A 40 -3.35 -5.84 -1.42
C THR A 40 -2.59 -4.56 -1.09
N CYS A 41 -2.52 -3.62 -2.04
CA CYS A 41 -1.79 -2.37 -1.81
C CYS A 41 -2.49 -1.15 -2.41
N SER A 42 -2.35 -0.04 -1.69
CA SER A 42 -2.65 1.31 -2.13
C SER A 42 -1.34 2.00 -2.49
N VAL A 43 -1.40 2.90 -3.48
CA VAL A 43 -0.25 3.70 -3.88
C VAL A 43 -0.69 5.15 -4.00
N THR A 44 0.05 6.03 -3.35
CA THR A 44 -0.17 7.48 -3.37
C THR A 44 1.10 8.19 -3.84
N PHE A 45 0.94 9.17 -4.73
CA PHE A 45 2.04 10.04 -5.14
C PHE A 45 1.98 11.37 -4.37
N VAL A 46 3.13 11.86 -3.93
CA VAL A 46 3.26 13.14 -3.21
C VAL A 46 4.38 13.98 -3.81
N ASP A 47 4.29 15.30 -3.65
CA ASP A 47 5.43 16.18 -3.95
C ASP A 47 6.52 15.94 -2.89
N GLY A 48 7.69 15.43 -3.31
CA GLY A 48 8.81 15.15 -2.41
C GLY A 48 9.40 16.38 -1.73
N ASN A 49 9.04 17.59 -2.17
CA ASN A 49 9.39 18.85 -1.49
C ASN A 49 8.36 19.26 -0.43
N ASN A 50 7.23 18.55 -0.32
CA ASN A 50 6.18 18.82 0.66
C ASN A 50 6.12 17.71 1.72
N PRO A 51 6.93 17.79 2.79
CA PRO A 51 6.94 16.77 3.83
C PRO A 51 5.61 16.66 4.59
N PHE A 52 4.81 17.74 4.67
CA PHE A 52 3.50 17.69 5.32
C PHE A 52 2.48 16.88 4.53
N GLN A 53 2.51 16.96 3.20
CA GLN A 53 1.67 16.11 2.35
C GLN A 53 2.05 14.63 2.52
N ALA A 54 3.35 14.30 2.52
CA ALA A 54 3.81 12.94 2.72
C ALA A 54 3.30 12.34 4.04
N VAL A 55 3.41 13.10 5.14
CA VAL A 55 2.91 12.69 6.45
C VAL A 55 1.37 12.56 6.45
N GLN A 56 0.65 13.51 5.84
CA GLN A 56 -0.80 13.45 5.76
C GLN A 56 -1.30 12.20 5.01
N GLU A 57 -0.68 11.88 3.87
CA GLU A 57 -1.07 10.71 3.07
C GLU A 57 -0.69 9.40 3.76
N GLU A 58 0.39 9.37 4.54
CA GLU A 58 0.73 8.21 5.36
C GLU A 58 -0.36 7.93 6.41
N PHE A 59 -0.86 9.00 7.06
CA PHE A 59 -1.95 8.88 8.02
C PHE A 59 -3.31 8.55 7.37
N SER A 60 -3.58 9.05 6.15
CA SER A 60 -4.85 8.80 5.45
C SER A 60 -4.96 7.33 5.03
N ASP A 61 -3.89 6.76 4.52
CA ASP A 61 -3.83 5.38 4.04
C ASP A 61 -3.94 4.36 5.20
N PHE A 62 -3.32 4.66 6.35
CA PHE A 62 -3.44 3.83 7.55
C PHE A 62 -4.83 3.92 8.22
N SER A 63 -5.52 5.06 8.07
CA SER A 63 -6.85 5.30 8.66
C SER A 63 -7.96 4.47 7.99
N THR A 64 -7.82 4.13 6.70
CA THR A 64 -8.81 3.32 5.98
C THR A 64 -9.00 1.95 6.62
N PHE A 65 -7.93 1.37 7.20
CA PHE A 65 -8.01 0.09 7.92
C PHE A 65 -8.66 0.22 9.31
N PHE A 66 -8.44 1.33 10.02
CA PHE A 66 -9.10 1.59 11.30
C PHE A 66 -10.60 1.82 11.16
N VAL A 67 -11.06 2.46 10.07
CA VAL A 67 -12.50 2.61 9.81
C VAL A 67 -13.12 1.26 9.44
N LEU A 68 -12.49 0.46 8.58
CA LEU A 68 -13.03 -0.85 8.18
C LEU A 68 -13.05 -1.87 9.35
N LEU A 69 -12.03 -1.90 10.21
CA LEU A 69 -12.02 -2.76 11.41
C LEU A 69 -13.08 -2.36 12.45
N ASN A 70 -13.54 -1.10 12.46
CA ASN A 70 -14.68 -0.68 13.28
C ASN A 70 -16.06 -1.01 12.65
N PHE A 71 -16.09 -1.42 11.37
CA PHE A 71 -17.33 -1.78 10.66
C PHE A 71 -17.49 -3.28 10.36
N THR A 72 -16.47 -4.12 10.56
CA THR A 72 -16.61 -5.59 10.43
C THR A 72 -16.80 -6.33 11.76
N SER A 73 -16.92 -5.60 12.88
CA SER A 73 -17.12 -6.19 14.21
C SER A 73 -18.41 -5.73 14.92
N ARG A 74 -19.48 -5.44 14.15
CA ARG A 74 -20.86 -5.42 14.65
C ARG A 74 -21.78 -6.23 13.74
#